data_AF-A0A9E4G264-F1
#
_entry.id   AF-A0A9E4G264-F1
#
_cell.length_a   1.000
_cell.length_b   1.000
_cell.length_c   1.000
_cell.angle_alpha   90.00
_cell.angle_beta   90.00
_cell.angle_gamma   90.00
#
_symmetry.space_group_name_H-M   'P 1'
#
loop_
_entity.id
_entity.type
_entity.pdbx_description
1 polymer ?
#
loop_
_entity_poly.entity_id
_entity_poly.type
_entity_poly.pdbx_seq_one_letter_code
_entity_poly.pdbx_strand_id
1 'polypeptide(L)'
;MKARYPFLTLILLLLGALLASAQDLTCREIVEAAFESLQDNCAALPRDGLCYGAAPAEASFAAEANAADFSSPGARAPLSGLASLTTSAADLEAGRWGVAVLNIGAHLPLTREGPGIIVLLAGDAAVVNEVDPADAMQVAQPLSTIATEATARYKNPGVIPAPVGSLTADELALVDAWDNTGDWLRVVNGGEISWVESEMIVRLNAMDNLPRLALGDAYAMKAFSLSTGTAFAECSDAEPFVAIQTPPDLPANLTVNGVDIQLGSMVTFRQVHRNALSMTVHRGKATTIFGQTVQQSQTILGILGKTDERENQVLEWSGALRASDEEFARGERAQGALNRLAQANGWGEFETFMYLADIIHVVQPGDTLYDLTAQYNTSVEGIIAANGGGDDLRLLIGMELIVPRPGSGFAWRGE
;
A
#
# COMPACT_ATOMS: atom_id res chain seq x y z
N MET A 1 75.40 -19.49 23.49
CA MET A 1 74.45 -18.37 23.36
C MET A 1 73.12 -18.94 22.88
N LYS A 2 72.10 -19.03 23.74
CA LYS A 2 70.74 -19.48 23.39
C LYS A 2 69.87 -18.24 23.24
N ALA A 3 69.52 -17.87 22.01
CA ALA A 3 68.62 -16.76 21.72
C ALA A 3 67.17 -17.21 21.95
N ARG A 4 66.48 -16.52 22.87
CA ARG A 4 65.05 -16.67 23.14
C ARG A 4 64.29 -15.77 22.16
N TYR A 5 63.43 -16.34 21.31
CA TYR A 5 62.44 -15.60 20.53
C TYR A 5 61.02 -15.90 21.05
N PRO A 6 60.55 -15.24 22.13
CA PRO A 6 59.19 -15.40 22.61
C PRO A 6 58.19 -14.48 21.89
N PHE A 7 58.66 -13.56 21.04
CA PHE A 7 57.82 -12.51 20.44
C PHE A 7 57.19 -12.89 19.09
N LEU A 8 57.73 -13.88 18.38
CA LEU A 8 57.25 -14.23 17.03
C LEU A 8 55.99 -15.11 17.06
N THR A 9 55.78 -15.88 18.13
CA THR A 9 54.60 -16.74 18.31
C THR A 9 53.36 -15.97 18.75
N LEU A 10 53.52 -14.80 19.37
CA LEU A 10 52.38 -13.98 19.82
C LEU A 10 51.71 -13.20 18.67
N ILE A 11 52.49 -12.82 17.65
CA ILE A 11 51.98 -12.10 16.48
C ILE A 11 51.18 -13.03 15.54
N LEU A 12 51.52 -14.32 15.48
CA LEU A 12 50.77 -15.30 14.67
C LEU A 12 49.43 -15.72 15.31
N LEU A 13 49.29 -15.56 16.64
CA LEU A 13 48.03 -15.80 17.36
C LEU A 13 47.06 -14.60 17.33
N LEU A 14 47.57 -13.40 17.03
CA LEU A 14 46.75 -12.19 16.84
C LEU A 14 46.24 -12.01 15.41
N LEU A 15 46.83 -12.68 14.41
CA LEU A 15 46.33 -12.70 13.03
C LEU A 15 45.22 -13.75 12.78
N GLY A 16 44.99 -14.67 13.71
CA GLY A 16 43.99 -15.74 13.56
C GLY A 16 42.55 -15.38 13.98
N ALA A 17 42.31 -14.17 14.48
CA ALA A 17 41.03 -13.78 15.09
C ALA A 17 40.24 -12.74 14.27
N LEU A 18 40.55 -12.56 12.99
CA LEU A 18 39.75 -11.78 12.03
C LEU A 18 39.18 -12.72 10.95
N LEU A 19 38.67 -13.87 11.35
CA LEU A 19 37.58 -14.47 10.58
C LEU A 19 36.33 -13.71 11.01
N ALA A 20 36.01 -12.64 10.27
CA ALA A 20 34.66 -12.11 10.28
C ALA A 20 33.74 -13.29 9.95
N SER A 21 33.00 -13.77 10.94
CA SER A 21 31.89 -14.67 10.69
C SER A 21 30.93 -13.88 9.82
N ALA A 22 30.81 -14.23 8.54
CA ALA A 22 29.59 -13.95 7.81
C ALA A 22 28.49 -14.64 8.62
N GLN A 23 27.68 -13.86 9.34
CA GLN A 23 26.48 -14.40 9.96
C GLN A 23 25.52 -14.67 8.82
N ASP A 24 25.20 -15.94 8.59
CA ASP A 24 24.10 -16.30 7.69
C ASP A 24 22.84 -15.67 8.28
N LEU A 25 22.34 -14.60 7.65
CA LEU A 25 21.08 -13.99 8.03
C LEU A 25 19.97 -15.01 7.81
N THR A 26 19.09 -15.13 8.80
CA THR A 26 17.88 -15.93 8.66
C THR A 26 16.92 -15.29 7.66
N CYS A 27 16.09 -16.12 7.03
CA CYS A 27 15.03 -15.70 6.10
C CYS A 27 14.16 -14.56 6.67
N ARG A 28 13.78 -14.65 7.95
CA ARG A 28 13.01 -13.61 8.64
C ARG A 28 13.79 -12.31 8.79
N GLU A 29 15.05 -12.36 9.18
CA GLU A 29 15.88 -11.16 9.34
C GLU A 29 16.03 -10.39 8.02
N ILE A 30 16.10 -11.09 6.89
CA ILE A 30 16.13 -10.45 5.56
C ILE A 30 14.83 -9.70 5.27
N VAL A 31 13.68 -10.31 5.58
CA VAL A 31 12.35 -9.70 5.40
C VAL A 31 12.17 -8.48 6.31
N GLU A 32 12.57 -8.60 7.57
CA GLU A 32 12.51 -7.50 8.54
C GLU A 32 13.41 -6.35 8.12
N ALA A 33 14.67 -6.62 7.74
CA ALA A 33 15.62 -5.61 7.28
C ALA A 33 15.14 -4.88 6.02
N ALA A 34 14.47 -5.58 5.09
CA ALA A 34 13.90 -4.95 3.90
C ALA A 34 12.75 -3.98 4.26
N PHE A 35 11.87 -4.36 5.17
CA PHE A 35 10.78 -3.49 5.63
C PHE A 35 11.25 -2.34 6.52
N GLU A 36 12.33 -2.51 7.30
CA GLU A 36 13.00 -1.41 8.00
C GLU A 36 13.63 -0.43 7.01
N SER A 37 14.32 -0.95 5.99
CA SER A 37 14.90 -0.11 4.93
C SER A 37 13.83 0.71 4.20
N LEU A 38 12.61 0.18 4.01
CA LEU A 38 11.50 0.94 3.45
C LEU A 38 11.18 2.18 4.28
N GLN A 39 11.17 2.05 5.61
CA GLN A 39 10.91 3.17 6.51
C GLN A 39 12.02 4.22 6.43
N ASP A 40 13.28 3.78 6.49
CA ASP A 40 14.44 4.68 6.48
C ASP A 40 14.59 5.42 5.14
N ASN A 41 14.35 4.72 4.04
CA ASN A 41 14.61 5.23 2.70
C ASN A 41 13.41 5.99 2.10
N CYS A 42 12.18 5.65 2.50
CA CYS A 42 10.95 6.19 1.92
C CYS A 42 10.14 7.11 2.85
N ALA A 43 10.73 7.58 3.95
CA ALA A 43 10.18 8.68 4.74
C ALA A 43 10.02 9.97 3.91
N ALA A 44 8.94 10.73 4.13
CA ALA A 44 8.57 11.90 3.31
C ALA A 44 8.41 11.62 1.79
N LEU A 45 7.90 10.44 1.42
CA LEU A 45 7.38 10.13 0.09
C LEU A 45 6.12 10.97 -0.19
N PRO A 46 6.15 11.90 -1.16
CA PRO A 46 4.96 12.66 -1.54
C PRO A 46 3.89 11.77 -2.18
N ARG A 47 2.66 12.30 -2.28
CA ARG A 47 1.67 11.76 -3.22
C ARG A 47 2.21 11.80 -4.65
N ASP A 48 1.72 10.89 -5.47
CA ASP A 48 2.17 10.64 -6.83
C ASP A 48 3.67 10.39 -6.92
N GLY A 49 4.23 9.78 -5.86
CA GLY A 49 5.63 9.41 -5.76
C GLY A 49 5.84 7.90 -5.75
N LEU A 50 6.96 7.49 -6.32
CA LEU A 50 7.57 6.17 -6.21
C LEU A 50 8.82 6.30 -5.34
N CYS A 51 9.04 5.35 -4.43
CA CYS A 51 10.28 5.19 -3.70
C CYS A 51 10.74 3.73 -3.68
N TYR A 52 12.04 3.56 -3.88
CA TYR A 52 12.72 2.28 -3.73
C TYR A 52 13.19 2.06 -2.29
N GLY A 53 12.72 0.98 -1.65
CA GLY A 53 13.02 0.69 -0.26
C GLY A 53 14.29 -0.14 -0.05
N ALA A 54 14.41 -1.29 -0.72
CA ALA A 54 15.57 -2.20 -0.59
C ALA A 54 15.79 -3.03 -1.86
N ALA A 55 17.02 -3.52 -2.05
CA ALA A 55 17.54 -3.91 -3.37
C ALA A 55 17.42 -5.37 -3.81
N PRO A 56 17.55 -5.66 -5.14
CA PRO A 56 17.41 -4.76 -6.30
C PRO A 56 15.96 -4.41 -6.72
N ALA A 57 15.78 -3.24 -7.37
CA ALA A 57 14.56 -2.85 -8.10
C ALA A 57 14.95 -2.04 -9.34
N GLU A 58 14.13 -2.12 -10.39
CA GLU A 58 14.32 -1.39 -11.65
C GLU A 58 13.01 -0.72 -12.04
N ALA A 59 13.06 0.57 -12.37
CA ALA A 59 11.93 1.35 -12.86
C ALA A 59 12.18 1.82 -14.30
N SER A 60 11.16 1.72 -15.15
CA SER A 60 11.18 2.26 -16.50
C SER A 60 10.14 3.37 -16.65
N PHE A 61 10.46 4.39 -17.46
CA PHE A 61 9.63 5.56 -17.68
C PHE A 61 9.37 5.75 -19.17
N ALA A 62 8.18 6.22 -19.52
CA ALA A 62 7.77 6.46 -20.91
C ALA A 62 8.61 7.54 -21.60
N ALA A 63 9.18 8.47 -20.84
CA ALA A 63 10.15 9.46 -21.32
C ALA A 63 11.48 9.33 -20.57
N GLU A 64 12.57 9.14 -21.30
CA GLU A 64 13.92 8.98 -20.74
C GLU A 64 14.37 10.17 -19.88
N ALA A 65 13.83 11.37 -20.12
CA ALA A 65 14.11 12.57 -19.34
C ALA A 65 13.66 12.48 -17.86
N ASN A 66 12.77 11.53 -17.53
CA ASN A 66 12.28 11.28 -16.17
C ASN A 66 12.94 10.05 -15.51
N ALA A 67 13.88 9.38 -16.20
CA ALA A 67 14.63 8.27 -15.62
C ALA A 67 15.58 8.81 -14.54
N ALA A 68 15.08 8.92 -13.31
CA ALA A 68 15.93 9.06 -12.15
C ALA A 68 16.88 7.85 -12.07
N ASP A 69 18.09 8.05 -11.53
CA ASP A 69 18.96 6.93 -11.17
C ASP A 69 18.26 6.12 -10.06
N PHE A 70 17.54 5.09 -10.47
CA PHE A 70 16.71 4.25 -9.62
C PHE A 70 17.45 2.98 -9.19
N SER A 71 18.79 3.06 -9.07
CA SER A 71 19.67 1.91 -8.81
C SER A 71 20.03 1.71 -7.33
N SER A 72 19.74 2.68 -6.46
CA SER A 72 20.11 2.65 -5.04
C SER A 72 18.94 2.87 -4.10
N PRO A 73 18.82 2.14 -2.97
CA PRO A 73 17.77 2.35 -1.98
C PRO A 73 17.59 3.83 -1.61
N GLY A 74 16.34 4.27 -1.50
CA GLY A 74 15.96 5.67 -1.30
C GLY A 74 15.81 6.48 -2.57
N ALA A 75 16.12 5.92 -3.75
CA ALA A 75 15.81 6.54 -5.02
C ALA A 75 14.29 6.81 -5.13
N ARG A 76 13.94 8.00 -5.63
CA ARG A 76 12.56 8.46 -5.78
C ARG A 76 12.33 9.01 -7.16
N ALA A 77 11.12 8.84 -7.65
CA ALA A 77 10.67 9.38 -8.92
C ALA A 77 9.18 9.74 -8.84
N PRO A 78 8.69 10.70 -9.65
CA PRO A 78 7.27 10.91 -9.79
C PRO A 78 6.62 9.71 -10.50
N LEU A 79 5.36 9.43 -10.18
CA LEU A 79 4.55 8.44 -10.92
C LEU A 79 4.15 8.94 -12.31
N SER A 80 4.24 10.26 -12.55
CA SER A 80 4.02 10.84 -13.87
C SER A 80 5.08 10.32 -14.85
N GLY A 81 4.62 9.52 -15.81
CA GLY A 81 5.51 8.90 -16.79
C GLY A 81 6.07 7.53 -16.37
N LEU A 82 5.72 6.98 -15.20
CA LEU A 82 6.08 5.60 -14.85
C LEU A 82 5.43 4.64 -15.85
N ALA A 83 6.26 3.82 -16.51
CA ALA A 83 5.82 2.78 -17.43
C ALA A 83 5.80 1.42 -16.74
N SER A 84 6.87 1.06 -16.03
CA SER A 84 6.90 -0.14 -15.21
C SER A 84 7.82 0.01 -13.99
N LEU A 85 7.56 -0.81 -12.98
CA LEU A 85 8.41 -1.00 -11.83
C LEU A 85 8.54 -2.50 -11.55
N THR A 86 9.76 -2.95 -11.30
CA THR A 86 10.07 -4.33 -10.94
C THR A 86 10.96 -4.36 -9.70
N THR A 87 10.73 -5.35 -8.83
CA THR A 87 11.55 -5.67 -7.67
C THR A 87 12.06 -7.10 -7.80
N SER A 88 13.11 -7.47 -7.06
CA SER A 88 13.73 -8.79 -7.18
C SER A 88 13.35 -9.78 -6.08
N ALA A 89 13.43 -11.08 -6.39
CA ALA A 89 13.36 -12.17 -5.42
C ALA A 89 14.39 -12.01 -4.28
N ALA A 90 14.16 -12.76 -3.20
CA ALA A 90 15.10 -12.84 -2.10
C ALA A 90 16.41 -13.49 -2.55
N ASP A 91 17.52 -12.87 -2.19
CA ASP A 91 18.89 -13.33 -2.37
C ASP A 91 19.45 -13.59 -0.97
N LEU A 92 19.39 -14.86 -0.55
CA LEU A 92 19.77 -15.28 0.80
C LEU A 92 21.28 -15.18 1.04
N GLU A 93 22.09 -15.34 -0.02
CA GLU A 93 23.54 -15.19 0.07
C GLU A 93 23.94 -13.72 0.27
N ALA A 94 23.26 -12.80 -0.42
CA ALA A 94 23.50 -11.37 -0.26
C ALA A 94 22.71 -10.74 0.89
N GLY A 95 21.78 -11.46 1.53
CA GLY A 95 20.90 -10.94 2.57
C GLY A 95 19.95 -9.86 2.07
N ARG A 96 19.41 -9.99 0.85
CA ARG A 96 18.61 -8.95 0.18
C ARG A 96 17.24 -9.45 -0.23
N TRP A 97 16.25 -8.55 -0.22
CA TRP A 97 14.91 -8.79 -0.76
C TRP A 97 14.36 -7.47 -1.32
N GLY A 98 13.89 -7.50 -2.57
CA GLY A 98 13.49 -6.29 -3.27
C GLY A 98 12.17 -5.75 -2.72
N VAL A 99 12.14 -4.49 -2.29
CA VAL A 99 10.91 -3.80 -1.90
C VAL A 99 10.86 -2.38 -2.45
N ALA A 100 9.68 -1.97 -2.95
CA ALA A 100 9.42 -0.63 -3.45
C ALA A 100 7.97 -0.21 -3.15
N VAL A 101 7.73 1.09 -3.04
CA VAL A 101 6.42 1.64 -2.69
C VAL A 101 5.99 2.74 -3.65
N LEU A 102 4.71 2.74 -4.01
CA LEU A 102 4.01 3.78 -4.74
C LEU A 102 3.01 4.45 -3.80
N ASN A 103 2.91 5.78 -3.85
CA ASN A 103 1.88 6.54 -3.17
C ASN A 103 0.98 7.21 -4.22
N ILE A 104 -0.03 6.50 -4.70
CA ILE A 104 -0.87 6.92 -5.83
C ILE A 104 -1.94 7.91 -5.33
N GLY A 105 -1.98 9.13 -5.88
CA GLY A 105 -2.94 10.18 -5.52
C GLY A 105 -4.36 9.99 -6.08
N ALA A 106 -4.72 8.78 -6.52
CA ALA A 106 -5.91 8.47 -7.32
C ALA A 106 -7.21 9.06 -6.76
N HIS A 107 -7.71 10.17 -7.32
CA HIS A 107 -9.06 10.69 -7.03
C HIS A 107 -9.43 10.91 -5.53
N LEU A 108 -8.49 10.79 -4.60
CA LEU A 108 -8.72 11.04 -3.19
C LEU A 108 -8.70 12.57 -2.99
N PRO A 109 -9.49 13.11 -2.05
CA PRO A 109 -9.59 14.55 -1.82
C PRO A 109 -8.22 15.21 -1.84
N LEU A 110 -8.11 16.30 -2.58
CA LEU A 110 -6.89 17.06 -2.88
C LEU A 110 -6.36 17.84 -1.68
N THR A 111 -6.71 17.43 -0.46
CA THR A 111 -5.86 17.82 0.65
C THR A 111 -4.49 17.25 0.33
N ARG A 112 -3.51 18.16 0.19
CA ARG A 112 -2.09 17.82 -0.01
C ARG A 112 -1.51 17.04 1.19
N GLU A 113 -2.36 16.67 2.15
CA GLU A 113 -2.05 16.07 3.43
C GLU A 113 -2.88 14.77 3.54
N GLY A 114 -2.19 13.68 3.85
CA GLY A 114 -2.76 12.33 3.94
C GLY A 114 -2.35 11.37 2.81
N PRO A 115 -2.36 10.04 3.04
CA PRO A 115 -1.87 9.04 2.10
C PRO A 115 -2.80 8.94 0.89
N GLY A 116 -2.20 8.61 -0.24
CA GLY A 116 -2.92 8.11 -1.40
C GLY A 116 -3.33 6.64 -1.22
N ILE A 117 -3.54 5.95 -2.33
CA ILE A 117 -3.50 4.48 -2.36
C ILE A 117 -2.03 4.08 -2.34
N ILE A 118 -1.63 3.33 -1.32
CA ILE A 118 -0.26 2.86 -1.18
C ILE A 118 -0.13 1.49 -1.82
N VAL A 119 0.81 1.33 -2.74
CA VAL A 119 1.11 0.04 -3.37
C VAL A 119 2.52 -0.38 -2.97
N LEU A 120 2.68 -1.54 -2.34
CA LEU A 120 3.96 -2.13 -1.98
C LEU A 120 4.25 -3.32 -2.88
N LEU A 121 5.38 -3.28 -3.58
CA LEU A 121 5.94 -4.42 -4.29
C LEU A 121 6.98 -5.08 -3.39
N ALA A 122 6.89 -6.39 -3.24
CA ALA A 122 7.82 -7.17 -2.44
C ALA A 122 8.23 -8.44 -3.17
N GLY A 123 9.53 -8.75 -3.18
CA GLY A 123 10.12 -9.88 -3.90
C GLY A 123 10.16 -9.68 -5.42
N ASP A 124 10.22 -10.77 -6.18
CA ASP A 124 10.07 -10.76 -7.64
C ASP A 124 8.63 -10.33 -7.99
N ALA A 125 8.40 -9.03 -8.08
CA ALA A 125 7.11 -8.43 -8.31
C ALA A 125 7.24 -7.32 -9.34
N ALA A 126 6.24 -7.20 -10.21
CA ALA A 126 6.22 -6.20 -11.25
C ALA A 126 4.86 -5.53 -11.32
N VAL A 127 4.87 -4.23 -11.60
CA VAL A 127 3.70 -3.43 -11.91
C VAL A 127 3.97 -2.68 -13.21
N VAL A 128 3.04 -2.77 -14.16
CA VAL A 128 3.05 -2.06 -15.44
C VAL A 128 1.87 -1.11 -15.46
N ASN A 129 2.14 0.16 -15.72
CA ASN A 129 1.10 1.18 -15.84
C ASN A 129 0.36 0.98 -17.16
N GLU A 130 -0.95 0.72 -17.10
CA GLU A 130 -1.81 0.54 -18.29
C GLU A 130 -2.45 1.85 -18.74
N VAL A 131 -2.15 2.96 -18.04
CA VAL A 131 -2.54 4.30 -18.45
C VAL A 131 -1.36 4.97 -19.14
N ASP A 132 -1.50 5.24 -20.44
CA ASP A 132 -0.52 6.03 -21.18
C ASP A 132 -0.36 7.39 -20.46
N PRO A 133 0.86 7.79 -20.06
CA PRO A 133 1.10 9.08 -19.42
C PRO A 133 0.63 10.29 -20.24
N ALA A 134 0.53 10.17 -21.57
CA ALA A 134 -0.05 11.21 -22.44
C ALA A 134 -1.56 11.35 -22.29
N ASP A 135 -2.25 10.26 -21.95
CA ASP A 135 -3.69 10.20 -21.71
C ASP A 135 -4.04 10.37 -20.21
N ALA A 136 -3.04 10.25 -19.33
CA ALA A 136 -3.19 10.42 -17.89
C ALA A 136 -3.56 11.87 -17.56
N MET A 137 -4.72 12.03 -16.93
CA MET A 137 -5.19 13.34 -16.51
C MET A 137 -4.31 13.91 -15.40
N GLN A 138 -3.92 15.18 -15.57
CA GLN A 138 -3.10 15.91 -14.61
C GLN A 138 -3.98 16.52 -13.52
N VAL A 139 -3.57 16.34 -12.26
CA VAL A 139 -4.23 16.97 -11.11
C VAL A 139 -3.91 18.48 -11.13
N ALA A 140 -4.94 19.32 -11.26
CA ALA A 140 -4.78 20.77 -11.16
C ALA A 140 -4.65 21.20 -9.68
N GLN A 141 -3.93 22.30 -9.45
CA GLN A 141 -3.91 22.95 -8.14
C GLN A 141 -5.30 23.55 -7.86
N PRO A 142 -5.94 23.26 -6.70
CA PRO A 142 -7.24 23.84 -6.38
C PRO A 142 -7.18 25.37 -6.36
N LEU A 143 -8.17 25.99 -6.98
CA LEU A 143 -8.39 27.43 -6.99
C LEU A 143 -9.29 27.81 -5.82
N SER A 144 -8.90 28.84 -5.08
CA SER A 144 -9.73 29.40 -4.01
C SER A 144 -10.76 30.37 -4.58
N THR A 145 -12.04 30.10 -4.31
CA THR A 145 -13.20 30.94 -4.66
C THR A 145 -14.20 30.92 -3.51
N ILE A 146 -15.37 31.54 -3.67
CA ILE A 146 -16.42 31.58 -2.65
C ILE A 146 -17.78 31.21 -3.24
N ALA A 147 -18.68 30.70 -2.40
CA ALA A 147 -20.08 30.50 -2.77
C ALA A 147 -20.81 31.84 -2.86
N THR A 148 -21.58 32.05 -3.93
CA THR A 148 -22.36 33.29 -4.14
C THR A 148 -23.58 33.35 -3.22
N GLU A 149 -24.11 32.20 -2.83
CA GLU A 149 -25.21 32.05 -1.88
C GLU A 149 -25.15 30.69 -1.17
N ALA A 150 -26.07 30.44 -0.24
CA ALA A 150 -26.13 29.16 0.44
C ALA A 150 -26.50 28.05 -0.55
N THR A 151 -25.64 27.05 -0.69
CA THR A 151 -25.79 26.00 -1.71
C THR A 151 -25.46 24.62 -1.15
N ALA A 152 -26.19 23.61 -1.63
CA ALA A 152 -25.98 22.23 -1.22
C ALA A 152 -24.74 21.63 -1.90
N ARG A 153 -24.05 20.77 -1.16
CA ARG A 153 -22.93 19.97 -1.66
C ARG A 153 -23.40 18.54 -1.88
N TYR A 154 -23.04 17.95 -3.01
CA TYR A 154 -23.50 16.62 -3.42
C TYR A 154 -22.33 15.66 -3.62
N LYS A 155 -22.57 14.35 -3.44
CA LYS A 155 -21.53 13.34 -3.64
C LYS A 155 -21.15 13.15 -5.11
N ASN A 156 -22.10 13.36 -6.02
CA ASN A 156 -21.93 13.20 -7.47
C ASN A 156 -22.65 14.34 -8.22
N PRO A 157 -22.12 14.77 -9.38
CA PRO A 157 -22.79 15.76 -10.23
C PRO A 157 -24.01 15.12 -10.92
N GLY A 158 -25.12 15.87 -11.01
CA GLY A 158 -26.33 15.45 -11.73
C GLY A 158 -27.11 14.25 -11.16
N VAL A 159 -26.53 13.49 -10.21
CA VAL A 159 -27.20 12.40 -9.49
C VAL A 159 -27.50 12.91 -8.08
N ILE A 160 -28.78 13.24 -7.83
CA ILE A 160 -29.24 13.87 -6.58
C ILE A 160 -29.89 12.83 -5.65
N PRO A 161 -29.15 12.20 -4.72
CA PRO A 161 -29.66 11.80 -3.41
C PRO A 161 -29.56 12.99 -2.42
N ALA A 162 -29.78 12.76 -1.11
CA ALA A 162 -29.66 13.81 -0.10
C ALA A 162 -28.28 14.52 -0.13
N PRO A 163 -28.22 15.84 0.13
CA PRO A 163 -26.95 16.57 0.23
C PRO A 163 -26.01 15.95 1.25
N VAL A 164 -24.70 15.95 0.95
CA VAL A 164 -23.65 15.55 1.91
C VAL A 164 -23.27 16.71 2.84
N GLY A 165 -23.61 17.93 2.45
CA GLY A 165 -23.43 19.15 3.25
C GLY A 165 -23.94 20.38 2.51
N SER A 166 -23.51 21.56 2.96
CA SER A 166 -23.79 22.84 2.31
C SER A 166 -22.62 23.79 2.48
N LEU A 167 -22.50 24.75 1.56
CA LEU A 167 -21.72 25.97 1.75
C LEU A 167 -22.70 27.10 2.11
N THR A 168 -22.28 27.97 3.01
CA THR A 168 -22.94 29.25 3.28
C THR A 168 -22.50 30.31 2.28
N ALA A 169 -23.28 31.39 2.14
CA ALA A 169 -22.89 32.51 1.28
C ALA A 169 -21.55 33.10 1.74
N ASP A 170 -20.69 33.46 0.79
CA ASP A 170 -19.32 33.95 0.99
C ASP A 170 -18.34 32.92 1.63
N GLU A 171 -18.78 31.68 1.85
CA GLU A 171 -17.90 30.62 2.35
C GLU A 171 -16.85 30.23 1.30
N LEU A 172 -15.61 30.05 1.76
CA LEU A 172 -14.50 29.61 0.92
C LEU A 172 -14.78 28.23 0.32
N ALA A 173 -14.63 28.12 -1.00
CA ALA A 173 -14.66 26.87 -1.74
C ALA A 173 -13.34 26.69 -2.48
N LEU A 174 -12.69 25.54 -2.29
CA LEU A 174 -11.53 25.15 -3.11
C LEU A 174 -12.03 24.29 -4.27
N VAL A 175 -11.93 24.81 -5.49
CA VAL A 175 -12.42 24.14 -6.70
C VAL A 175 -11.28 23.72 -7.60
N ASP A 176 -11.38 22.54 -8.19
CA ASP A 176 -10.22 21.96 -8.88
C ASP A 176 -10.56 21.23 -10.19
N ALA A 177 -11.85 20.98 -10.44
CA ALA A 177 -12.28 20.33 -11.67
C ALA A 177 -13.74 20.68 -12.00
N TRP A 178 -14.06 20.60 -13.27
CA TRP A 178 -15.42 20.59 -13.79
C TRP A 178 -15.92 19.16 -13.91
N ASP A 179 -17.23 18.97 -13.98
CA ASP A 179 -17.77 17.74 -14.57
C ASP A 179 -17.68 17.78 -16.10
N ASN A 180 -18.08 16.69 -16.76
CA ASN A 180 -17.97 16.58 -18.21
C ASN A 180 -18.91 17.55 -18.95
N THR A 181 -20.03 17.95 -18.36
CA THR A 181 -20.94 18.95 -18.96
C THR A 181 -20.45 20.38 -18.70
N GLY A 182 -19.77 20.62 -17.58
CA GLY A 182 -19.38 21.94 -17.10
C GLY A 182 -20.46 22.62 -16.26
N ASP A 183 -21.52 21.91 -15.89
CA ASP A 183 -22.59 22.45 -15.04
C ASP A 183 -22.19 22.38 -13.57
N TRP A 184 -21.30 21.46 -13.20
CA TRP A 184 -20.88 21.23 -11.82
C TRP A 184 -19.39 21.49 -11.63
N LEU A 185 -19.06 22.02 -10.45
CA LEU A 185 -17.69 22.17 -9.97
C LEU A 185 -17.43 21.21 -8.82
N ARG A 186 -16.28 20.55 -8.89
CA ARG A 186 -15.76 19.77 -7.78
C ARG A 186 -15.20 20.72 -6.73
N VAL A 187 -15.68 20.57 -5.50
CA VAL A 187 -15.23 21.31 -4.31
C VAL A 187 -14.50 20.34 -3.38
N VAL A 188 -13.34 20.78 -2.88
CA VAL A 188 -12.50 20.02 -1.95
C VAL A 188 -12.24 20.85 -0.69
N ASN A 189 -13.18 20.81 0.25
CA ASN A 189 -13.05 21.53 1.52
C ASN A 189 -12.76 20.54 2.66
N GLY A 190 -11.70 20.77 3.45
CA GLY A 190 -11.40 19.97 4.64
C GLY A 190 -11.22 18.46 4.39
N GLY A 191 -10.79 18.07 3.18
CA GLY A 191 -10.63 16.67 2.81
C GLY A 191 -11.93 15.98 2.37
N GLU A 192 -13.05 16.70 2.25
CA GLU A 192 -14.29 16.17 1.71
C GLU A 192 -14.43 16.57 0.23
N ILE A 193 -14.54 15.58 -0.67
CA ILE A 193 -14.89 15.83 -2.08
C ILE A 193 -16.40 15.91 -2.20
N SER A 194 -16.86 16.97 -2.83
CA SER A 194 -18.25 17.16 -3.18
C SER A 194 -18.39 17.95 -4.47
N TRP A 195 -19.62 18.06 -4.95
CA TRP A 195 -19.99 18.77 -6.16
C TRP A 195 -21.00 19.85 -5.82
N VAL A 196 -20.82 21.01 -6.43
CA VAL A 196 -21.72 22.16 -6.34
C VAL A 196 -22.07 22.62 -7.74
N GLU A 197 -23.28 23.14 -7.92
CA GLU A 197 -23.66 23.76 -9.19
C GLU A 197 -22.77 24.96 -9.45
N SER A 198 -22.21 25.04 -10.66
CA SER A 198 -21.16 26.00 -10.97
C SER A 198 -21.61 27.45 -10.91
N GLU A 199 -22.90 27.71 -11.10
CA GLU A 199 -23.51 29.04 -10.96
C GLU A 199 -23.54 29.55 -9.52
N MET A 200 -23.43 28.64 -8.54
CA MET A 200 -23.43 28.95 -7.11
C MET A 200 -22.05 29.37 -6.59
N ILE A 201 -21.05 29.41 -7.48
CA ILE A 201 -19.66 29.72 -7.17
C ILE A 201 -19.22 30.94 -7.96
N VAL A 202 -18.46 31.83 -7.32
CA VAL A 202 -17.85 32.97 -8.02
C VAL A 202 -16.89 32.46 -9.10
N ARG A 203 -17.21 32.78 -10.36
CA ARG A 203 -16.42 32.33 -11.52
C ARG A 203 -15.12 33.13 -11.65
N LEU A 204 -14.00 32.42 -11.70
CA LEU A 204 -12.66 32.95 -11.94
C LEU A 204 -12.19 32.59 -13.34
N ASN A 205 -11.45 33.48 -14.02
CA ASN A 205 -10.86 33.19 -15.33
C ASN A 205 -9.91 31.99 -15.30
N ALA A 206 -9.22 31.77 -14.16
CA ALA A 206 -8.35 30.62 -13.98
C ALA A 206 -9.09 29.27 -14.02
N MET A 207 -10.41 29.28 -13.77
CA MET A 207 -11.22 28.06 -13.77
C MET A 207 -11.40 27.47 -15.17
N ASP A 208 -11.22 28.26 -16.24
CA ASP A 208 -11.32 27.77 -17.61
C ASP A 208 -10.21 26.76 -17.95
N ASN A 209 -9.14 26.72 -17.16
CA ASN A 209 -8.04 25.76 -17.30
C ASN A 209 -8.16 24.54 -16.37
N LEU A 210 -9.23 24.43 -15.56
CA LEU A 210 -9.43 23.26 -14.73
C LEU A 210 -9.80 22.04 -15.60
N PRO A 211 -9.34 20.82 -15.23
CA PRO A 211 -9.72 19.59 -15.91
C PRO A 211 -11.23 19.37 -15.89
N ARG A 212 -11.75 18.68 -16.91
CA ARG A 212 -13.14 18.23 -16.99
C ARG A 212 -13.19 16.75 -16.68
N LEU A 213 -13.99 16.37 -15.68
CA LEU A 213 -14.11 15.01 -15.20
C LEU A 213 -15.27 14.27 -15.86
N ALA A 214 -15.00 13.23 -16.64
CA ALA A 214 -15.97 12.21 -16.97
C ALA A 214 -15.98 11.09 -15.91
N LEU A 215 -17.12 10.43 -15.77
CA LEU A 215 -17.22 9.16 -15.06
C LEU A 215 -16.26 8.16 -15.72
N GLY A 216 -15.10 7.91 -15.10
CA GLY A 216 -14.12 6.95 -15.60
C GLY A 216 -12.74 7.49 -15.95
N ASP A 217 -12.46 8.80 -15.84
CA ASP A 217 -11.18 9.37 -16.27
C ASP A 217 -9.94 8.69 -15.66
N ALA A 218 -8.92 8.51 -16.51
CA ALA A 218 -7.71 7.78 -16.18
C ALA A 218 -6.66 8.71 -15.55
N TYR A 219 -6.31 8.43 -14.30
CA TYR A 219 -5.15 9.03 -13.64
C TYR A 219 -3.98 8.06 -13.80
N ALA A 220 -2.75 8.57 -13.71
CA ALA A 220 -1.58 7.69 -13.68
C ALA A 220 -1.77 6.61 -12.61
N MET A 221 -1.46 5.35 -12.96
CA MET A 221 -1.63 4.19 -12.07
C MET A 221 -3.06 3.91 -11.58
N LYS A 222 -4.10 4.45 -12.24
CA LYS A 222 -5.49 4.01 -12.01
C LYS A 222 -5.72 2.60 -12.54
N ALA A 223 -5.07 2.27 -13.64
CA ALA A 223 -5.06 0.95 -14.25
C ALA A 223 -3.62 0.44 -14.31
N PHE A 224 -3.40 -0.77 -13.81
CA PHE A 224 -2.10 -1.41 -13.89
C PHE A 224 -2.22 -2.93 -13.94
N SER A 225 -1.29 -3.55 -14.65
CA SER A 225 -1.09 -4.98 -14.62
C SER A 225 -0.02 -5.31 -13.58
N LEU A 226 -0.29 -6.27 -12.72
CA LEU A 226 0.69 -6.82 -11.79
C LEU A 226 1.06 -8.25 -12.15
N SER A 227 2.26 -8.66 -11.74
CA SER A 227 2.73 -10.03 -11.82
C SER A 227 3.73 -10.29 -10.71
N THR A 228 3.90 -11.55 -10.33
CA THR A 228 4.91 -11.96 -9.35
C THR A 228 5.60 -13.25 -9.80
N GLY A 229 6.84 -13.44 -9.35
CA GLY A 229 7.57 -14.68 -9.49
C GLY A 229 6.76 -15.85 -8.95
N THR A 230 6.70 -16.94 -9.72
CA THR A 230 6.01 -18.18 -9.34
C THR A 230 6.98 -19.27 -8.87
N ALA A 231 8.27 -18.96 -8.82
CA ALA A 231 9.26 -19.88 -8.29
C ALA A 231 8.97 -20.11 -6.80
N PHE A 232 9.12 -21.35 -6.34
CA PHE A 232 9.11 -21.62 -4.91
C PHE A 232 10.26 -20.83 -4.28
N ALA A 233 9.93 -19.89 -3.40
CA ALA A 233 10.94 -19.17 -2.65
C ALA A 233 11.58 -20.17 -1.68
N GLU A 234 12.91 -20.21 -1.64
CA GLU A 234 13.66 -20.94 -0.61
C GLU A 234 13.35 -20.40 0.80
N CYS A 235 12.83 -19.17 0.86
CA CYS A 235 12.39 -18.45 2.04
C CYS A 235 10.88 -18.15 1.93
N SER A 236 10.05 -18.89 2.67
CA SER A 236 8.58 -18.75 2.68
C SER A 236 8.11 -17.38 3.15
N ASP A 237 8.89 -16.72 4.02
CA ASP A 237 8.55 -15.38 4.49
C ASP A 237 8.78 -14.28 3.45
N ALA A 238 9.63 -14.55 2.44
CA ALA A 238 10.01 -13.64 1.37
C ALA A 238 9.40 -13.99 0.00
N GLU A 239 8.31 -14.77 -0.05
CA GLU A 239 7.62 -14.97 -1.32
C GLU A 239 7.08 -13.65 -1.86
N PRO A 240 7.03 -13.47 -3.19
CA PRO A 240 6.66 -12.21 -3.78
C PRO A 240 5.16 -11.93 -3.69
N PHE A 241 4.81 -10.65 -3.55
CA PHE A 241 3.44 -10.16 -3.57
C PHE A 241 3.40 -8.67 -3.91
N VAL A 242 2.22 -8.20 -4.30
CA VAL A 242 1.89 -6.78 -4.40
C VAL A 242 0.80 -6.49 -3.38
N ALA A 243 1.07 -5.62 -2.42
CA ALA A 243 0.11 -5.13 -1.44
C ALA A 243 -0.50 -3.82 -1.92
N ILE A 244 -1.81 -3.65 -1.75
CA ILE A 244 -2.51 -2.39 -1.99
C ILE A 244 -3.26 -2.00 -0.72
N GLN A 245 -2.93 -0.83 -0.19
CA GLN A 245 -3.59 -0.22 0.95
C GLN A 245 -4.30 1.06 0.53
N THR A 246 -5.62 1.12 0.72
CA THR A 246 -6.42 2.33 0.58
C THR A 246 -6.50 3.08 1.91
N PRO A 247 -6.76 4.40 1.90
CA PRO A 247 -7.09 5.12 3.13
C PRO A 247 -8.31 4.51 3.85
N PRO A 248 -8.40 4.65 5.18
CA PRO A 248 -9.58 4.25 5.94
C PRO A 248 -10.86 4.90 5.36
N ASP A 249 -11.95 4.13 5.31
CA ASP A 249 -13.28 4.56 4.87
C ASP A 249 -13.39 5.15 3.45
N LEU A 250 -12.32 5.07 2.66
CA LEU A 250 -12.27 5.57 1.30
C LEU A 250 -11.97 4.42 0.33
N PRO A 251 -13.00 3.71 -0.15
CA PRO A 251 -12.80 2.63 -1.10
C PRO A 251 -12.26 3.19 -2.42
N ALA A 252 -11.28 2.50 -2.99
CA ALA A 252 -10.69 2.84 -4.26
C ALA A 252 -11.21 1.92 -5.36
N ASN A 253 -11.56 2.49 -6.51
CA ASN A 253 -11.85 1.72 -7.72
C ASN A 253 -10.58 1.71 -8.59
N LEU A 254 -9.97 0.55 -8.75
CA LEU A 254 -8.75 0.35 -9.53
C LEU A 254 -8.99 -0.71 -10.59
N THR A 255 -8.37 -0.55 -11.76
CA THR A 255 -8.33 -1.59 -12.79
C THR A 255 -7.05 -2.38 -12.61
N VAL A 256 -7.15 -3.61 -12.11
CA VAL A 256 -5.98 -4.48 -11.85
C VAL A 256 -6.06 -5.67 -12.81
N ASN A 257 -5.00 -5.87 -13.60
CA ASN A 257 -4.93 -6.95 -14.60
C ASN A 257 -6.18 -6.96 -15.51
N GLY A 258 -6.59 -5.79 -16.00
CA GLY A 258 -7.73 -5.62 -16.91
C GLY A 258 -9.12 -5.73 -16.28
N VAL A 259 -9.24 -5.84 -14.94
CA VAL A 259 -10.54 -5.94 -14.26
C VAL A 259 -10.70 -4.83 -13.24
N ASP A 260 -11.88 -4.19 -13.25
CA ASP A 260 -12.25 -3.21 -12.23
C ASP A 260 -12.56 -3.89 -10.90
N ILE A 261 -11.86 -3.45 -9.86
CA ILE A 261 -11.99 -3.92 -8.49
C ILE A 261 -12.17 -2.71 -7.58
N GLN A 262 -13.24 -2.73 -6.80
CA GLN A 262 -13.41 -1.84 -5.67
C GLN A 262 -12.69 -2.46 -4.46
N LEU A 263 -11.62 -1.80 -4.03
CA LEU A 263 -10.79 -2.21 -2.90
C LEU A 263 -11.13 -1.36 -1.68
N GLY A 264 -11.35 -2.02 -0.55
CA GLY A 264 -11.48 -1.38 0.75
C GLY A 264 -10.39 -1.87 1.70
N SER A 265 -9.61 -0.93 2.23
CA SER A 265 -8.53 -1.14 3.20
C SER A 265 -7.32 -1.86 2.62
N MET A 266 -7.10 -3.16 2.87
CA MET A 266 -5.82 -3.82 2.58
C MET A 266 -6.00 -5.15 1.87
N VAL A 267 -5.37 -5.28 0.70
CA VAL A 267 -5.35 -6.50 -0.09
C VAL A 267 -3.93 -6.84 -0.54
N THR A 268 -3.67 -8.12 -0.78
CA THR A 268 -2.45 -8.56 -1.49
C THR A 268 -2.82 -9.35 -2.72
N PHE A 269 -2.02 -9.18 -3.77
CA PHE A 269 -2.04 -9.95 -4.98
C PHE A 269 -0.79 -10.80 -5.09
N ARG A 270 -0.95 -12.04 -5.56
CA ARG A 270 0.18 -12.94 -5.83
C ARG A 270 -0.16 -13.89 -6.96
N GLN A 271 0.78 -14.07 -7.88
CA GLN A 271 0.66 -15.07 -8.92
C GLN A 271 1.05 -16.44 -8.35
N VAL A 272 0.04 -17.26 -8.01
CA VAL A 272 0.24 -18.62 -7.46
C VAL A 272 0.67 -19.62 -8.52
N HIS A 273 0.40 -19.32 -9.79
CA HIS A 273 0.85 -20.10 -10.93
C HIS A 273 0.97 -19.21 -12.15
N ARG A 274 1.66 -19.68 -13.20
CA ARG A 274 1.88 -18.88 -14.42
C ARG A 274 0.61 -18.27 -15.03
N ASN A 275 -0.56 -18.88 -14.79
CA ASN A 275 -1.85 -18.43 -15.31
C ASN A 275 -2.91 -18.20 -14.21
N ALA A 276 -2.48 -18.01 -12.96
CA ALA A 276 -3.39 -17.87 -11.83
C ALA A 276 -2.92 -16.79 -10.87
N LEU A 277 -3.81 -15.85 -10.57
CA LEU A 277 -3.59 -14.73 -9.67
C LEU A 277 -4.48 -14.90 -8.43
N SER A 278 -3.92 -14.88 -7.23
CA SER A 278 -4.71 -14.75 -6.01
C SER A 278 -4.87 -13.28 -5.62
N MET A 279 -6.04 -12.93 -5.08
CA MET A 279 -6.28 -11.69 -4.36
C MET A 279 -6.78 -12.05 -2.96
N THR A 280 -6.01 -11.70 -1.93
CA THR A 280 -6.33 -11.94 -0.53
C THR A 280 -6.71 -10.63 0.14
N VAL A 281 -7.85 -10.60 0.83
CA VAL A 281 -8.30 -9.44 1.60
C VAL A 281 -7.88 -9.62 3.05
N HIS A 282 -7.01 -8.74 3.52
CA HIS A 282 -6.50 -8.74 4.89
C HIS A 282 -7.35 -7.87 5.80
N ARG A 283 -7.88 -6.77 5.26
CA ARG A 283 -8.77 -5.83 5.97
C ARG A 283 -9.81 -5.28 5.00
N GLY A 284 -10.99 -4.96 5.52
CA GLY A 284 -12.08 -4.43 4.71
C GLY A 284 -12.69 -5.50 3.81
N LYS A 285 -12.89 -5.16 2.54
CA LYS A 285 -13.49 -6.02 1.52
C LYS A 285 -13.03 -5.62 0.13
N ALA A 286 -13.04 -6.56 -0.80
CA ALA A 286 -12.89 -6.28 -2.22
C ALA A 286 -14.15 -6.72 -2.98
N THR A 287 -14.59 -5.92 -3.95
CA THR A 287 -15.70 -6.27 -4.83
C THR A 287 -15.27 -6.12 -6.28
N THR A 288 -15.43 -7.17 -7.07
CA THR A 288 -15.09 -7.17 -8.50
C THR A 288 -16.27 -6.69 -9.33
N ILE A 289 -16.01 -6.23 -10.57
CA ILE A 289 -17.08 -5.86 -11.52
C ILE A 289 -18.02 -7.03 -11.88
N PHE A 290 -17.56 -8.27 -11.71
CA PHE A 290 -18.37 -9.47 -11.96
C PHE A 290 -19.24 -9.87 -10.75
N GLY A 291 -19.23 -9.07 -9.68
CA GLY A 291 -20.13 -9.22 -8.52
C GLY A 291 -19.60 -10.11 -7.41
N GLN A 292 -18.38 -10.66 -7.51
CA GLN A 292 -17.78 -11.36 -6.37
C GLN A 292 -17.43 -10.36 -5.28
N THR A 293 -17.71 -10.73 -4.03
CA THR A 293 -17.28 -9.99 -2.84
C THR A 293 -16.38 -10.89 -2.01
N VAL A 294 -15.17 -10.41 -1.74
CA VAL A 294 -14.17 -11.07 -0.90
C VAL A 294 -14.11 -10.30 0.40
N GLN A 295 -14.45 -10.96 1.50
CA GLN A 295 -14.39 -10.40 2.84
C GLN A 295 -12.98 -10.56 3.40
N GLN A 296 -12.70 -9.89 4.51
CA GLN A 296 -11.50 -10.12 5.29
C GLN A 296 -11.24 -11.61 5.59
N SER A 297 -9.96 -11.98 5.58
CA SER A 297 -9.46 -13.35 5.78
C SER A 297 -9.93 -14.32 4.68
N GLN A 298 -10.35 -13.78 3.54
CA GLN A 298 -10.70 -14.55 2.35
C GLN A 298 -9.75 -14.25 1.19
N THR A 299 -9.61 -15.23 0.33
CA THR A 299 -8.82 -15.19 -0.89
C THR A 299 -9.71 -15.60 -2.07
N ILE A 300 -9.43 -15.06 -3.26
CA ILE A 300 -10.10 -15.42 -4.51
C ILE A 300 -9.04 -15.67 -5.58
N LEU A 301 -9.30 -16.62 -6.49
CA LEU A 301 -8.38 -17.00 -7.55
C LEU A 301 -8.91 -16.53 -8.91
N GLY A 302 -8.10 -15.79 -9.64
CA GLY A 302 -8.34 -15.32 -10.99
C GLY A 302 -7.57 -16.16 -12.01
N ILE A 303 -8.22 -16.53 -13.11
CA ILE A 303 -7.55 -17.17 -14.25
C ILE A 303 -7.01 -16.07 -15.17
N LEU A 304 -5.71 -16.11 -15.45
CA LEU A 304 -5.05 -15.16 -16.35
C LEU A 304 -5.09 -15.65 -17.80
N GLY A 305 -5.32 -14.71 -18.73
CA GLY A 305 -5.23 -14.96 -20.16
C GLY A 305 -3.80 -15.22 -20.63
N LYS A 306 -3.68 -15.94 -21.74
CA LYS A 306 -2.39 -16.42 -22.30
C LYS A 306 -2.08 -15.92 -23.72
N THR A 307 -2.98 -15.12 -24.28
CA THR A 307 -2.90 -14.65 -25.67
C THR A 307 -2.49 -13.21 -25.67
N ASP A 308 -1.67 -12.76 -26.62
CA ASP A 308 -1.12 -11.40 -26.68
C ASP A 308 -2.15 -10.27 -26.39
N GLU A 309 -3.39 -10.40 -26.88
CA GLU A 309 -4.45 -9.38 -26.66
C GLU A 309 -5.03 -9.33 -25.24
N ARG A 310 -4.87 -10.42 -24.46
CA ARG A 310 -5.41 -10.58 -23.10
C ARG A 310 -4.40 -11.22 -22.15
N GLU A 311 -3.12 -11.14 -22.49
CA GLU A 311 -2.07 -11.72 -21.68
C GLU A 311 -2.08 -11.03 -20.32
N ASN A 312 -1.97 -11.81 -19.26
CA ASN A 312 -2.00 -11.31 -17.89
C ASN A 312 -3.31 -10.61 -17.47
N GLN A 313 -4.37 -10.63 -18.29
CA GLN A 313 -5.70 -10.13 -17.89
C GLN A 313 -6.47 -11.22 -17.14
N VAL A 314 -7.20 -10.83 -16.09
CA VAL A 314 -8.10 -11.76 -15.39
C VAL A 314 -9.34 -12.01 -16.24
N LEU A 315 -9.56 -13.26 -16.62
CA LEU A 315 -10.69 -13.70 -17.44
C LEU A 315 -11.90 -14.13 -16.61
N GLU A 316 -11.64 -14.72 -15.45
CA GLU A 316 -12.66 -15.27 -14.55
C GLU A 316 -12.11 -15.30 -13.13
N TRP A 317 -12.99 -15.08 -12.15
CA TRP A 317 -12.71 -15.27 -10.73
C TRP A 317 -13.45 -16.48 -10.16
N SER A 318 -12.79 -17.21 -9.27
CA SER A 318 -13.40 -18.28 -8.47
C SER A 318 -14.43 -17.74 -7.47
N GLY A 319 -15.04 -18.63 -6.69
CA GLY A 319 -15.66 -18.23 -5.42
C GLY A 319 -14.60 -17.80 -4.39
N ALA A 320 -15.00 -16.98 -3.42
CA ALA A 320 -14.15 -16.63 -2.27
C ALA A 320 -13.93 -17.87 -1.37
N LEU A 321 -12.68 -18.07 -0.97
CA LEU A 321 -12.23 -19.14 -0.09
C LEU A 321 -11.63 -18.54 1.18
N ARG A 322 -11.50 -19.32 2.24
CA ARG A 322 -10.72 -18.90 3.41
C ARG A 322 -9.25 -18.80 3.02
N ALA A 323 -8.59 -17.70 3.39
CA ALA A 323 -7.14 -17.55 3.20
C ALA A 323 -6.38 -18.54 4.10
N SER A 324 -5.23 -19.03 3.64
CA SER A 324 -4.32 -19.80 4.48
C SER A 324 -3.68 -18.90 5.55
N ASP A 325 -3.14 -19.52 6.61
CA ASP A 325 -2.42 -18.78 7.65
C ASP A 325 -1.21 -18.03 7.07
N GLU A 326 -0.50 -18.64 6.11
CA GLU A 326 0.63 -18.02 5.40
C GLU A 326 0.20 -16.85 4.50
N GLU A 327 -0.93 -16.97 3.78
CA GLU A 327 -1.48 -15.87 2.98
C GLU A 327 -1.79 -14.68 3.88
N PHE A 328 -2.45 -14.93 5.01
CA PHE A 328 -2.87 -13.89 5.94
C PHE A 328 -1.68 -13.26 6.69
N ALA A 329 -0.72 -14.06 7.17
CA ALA A 329 0.48 -13.56 7.85
C ALA A 329 1.32 -12.61 6.97
N ARG A 330 1.39 -12.87 5.66
CA ARG A 330 2.05 -11.99 4.69
C ARG A 330 1.43 -10.60 4.64
N GLY A 331 0.10 -10.55 4.60
CA GLY A 331 -0.64 -9.29 4.60
C GLY A 331 -0.45 -8.49 5.88
N GLU A 332 -0.41 -9.16 7.03
CA GLU A 332 -0.17 -8.51 8.33
C GLU A 332 1.26 -7.94 8.42
N ARG A 333 2.27 -8.64 7.90
CA ARG A 333 3.65 -8.10 7.82
C ARG A 333 3.72 -6.86 6.92
N ALA A 334 3.11 -6.94 5.73
CA ALA A 334 3.03 -5.81 4.80
C ALA A 334 2.30 -4.62 5.44
N GLN A 335 1.17 -4.88 6.11
CA GLN A 335 0.38 -3.88 6.81
C GLN A 335 1.19 -3.19 7.92
N GLY A 336 1.95 -3.95 8.70
CA GLY A 336 2.85 -3.41 9.73
C GLY A 336 3.92 -2.49 9.14
N ALA A 337 4.55 -2.90 8.05
CA ALA A 337 5.55 -2.09 7.35
C ALA A 337 4.94 -0.80 6.78
N LEU A 338 3.79 -0.89 6.11
CA LEU A 338 3.09 0.28 5.57
C LEU A 338 2.58 1.22 6.67
N ASN A 339 2.18 0.69 7.83
CA ASN A 339 1.80 1.50 8.98
C ASN A 339 3.00 2.29 9.53
N ARG A 340 4.20 1.69 9.63
CA ARG A 340 5.40 2.45 10.02
C ARG A 340 5.78 3.49 8.98
N LEU A 341 5.69 3.14 7.70
CA LEU A 341 5.97 4.07 6.61
C LEU A 341 5.04 5.28 6.65
N ALA A 342 3.72 5.09 6.75
CA ALA A 342 2.81 6.23 6.78
C ALA A 342 3.00 7.08 8.05
N GLN A 343 3.41 6.49 9.18
CA GLN A 343 3.79 7.24 10.38
C GLN A 343 4.98 8.16 10.09
N ALA A 344 6.05 7.62 9.50
CA ALA A 344 7.23 8.39 9.12
C ALA A 344 6.91 9.50 8.09
N ASN A 345 5.77 9.39 7.41
CA ASN A 345 5.31 10.34 6.41
C ASN A 345 4.22 11.30 6.91
N GLY A 346 3.75 11.18 8.16
CA GLY A 346 2.66 12.02 8.67
C GLY A 346 1.31 11.78 7.97
N TRP A 347 1.11 10.60 7.38
CA TRP A 347 -0.15 10.20 6.73
C TRP A 347 -1.28 9.92 7.75
N GLY A 348 -1.02 10.04 9.05
CA GLY A 348 -1.90 9.60 10.15
C GLY A 348 -2.83 10.66 10.76
N GLU A 349 -2.88 11.91 10.29
CA GLU A 349 -3.74 12.96 10.91
C GLU A 349 -5.23 12.90 10.55
N PHE A 350 -5.73 11.75 10.06
CA PHE A 350 -7.17 11.52 10.12
C PHE A 350 -7.50 11.06 11.53
N GLU A 351 -8.17 11.91 12.31
CA GLU A 351 -8.76 11.57 13.60
C GLU A 351 -9.80 10.44 13.46
N THR A 352 -9.36 9.19 13.26
CA THR A 352 -10.17 7.98 13.45
C THR A 352 -10.10 7.59 14.92
N PHE A 353 -10.39 8.52 15.82
CA PHE A 353 -10.19 8.35 17.27
C PHE A 353 -11.29 7.52 17.97
N MET A 354 -12.14 6.74 17.29
CA MET A 354 -13.21 6.04 18.04
C MET A 354 -13.54 4.59 17.67
N TYR A 355 -12.90 3.96 16.69
CA TYR A 355 -13.14 2.53 16.46
C TYR A 355 -11.85 1.80 16.13
N LEU A 356 -11.48 0.89 17.06
CA LEU A 356 -10.48 -0.19 16.98
C LEU A 356 -9.16 0.04 17.74
N ALA A 357 -9.25 0.34 19.04
CA ALA A 357 -8.16 -0.03 19.95
C ALA A 357 -7.91 -1.55 19.89
N ASP A 358 -6.64 -1.96 19.90
CA ASP A 358 -6.25 -3.37 20.04
C ASP A 358 -6.94 -4.00 21.24
N ILE A 359 -7.33 -5.27 21.09
CA ILE A 359 -8.01 -5.99 22.18
C ILE A 359 -6.95 -6.41 23.17
N ILE A 360 -7.08 -5.97 24.42
CA ILE A 360 -6.32 -6.57 25.51
C ILE A 360 -7.09 -7.83 25.94
N HIS A 361 -6.54 -8.99 25.59
CA HIS A 361 -7.04 -10.28 26.04
C HIS A 361 -6.24 -10.71 27.27
N VAL A 362 -6.91 -10.92 28.40
CA VAL A 362 -6.25 -11.49 29.58
C VAL A 362 -6.25 -13.01 29.42
N VAL A 363 -5.07 -13.61 29.26
CA VAL A 363 -4.91 -15.05 29.01
C VAL A 363 -5.56 -15.87 30.12
N GLN A 364 -6.47 -16.76 29.73
CA GLN A 364 -7.18 -17.70 30.57
C GLN A 364 -6.54 -19.09 30.54
N PRO A 365 -6.83 -19.94 31.55
CA PRO A 365 -6.41 -21.34 31.51
C PRO A 365 -6.97 -22.06 30.29
N GLY A 366 -6.08 -22.60 29.46
CA GLY A 366 -6.44 -23.36 28.26
C GLY A 366 -6.39 -22.56 26.96
N ASP A 367 -6.15 -21.25 27.02
CA ASP A 367 -5.95 -20.47 25.80
C ASP A 367 -4.69 -20.92 25.05
N THR A 368 -4.83 -21.04 23.74
CA THR A 368 -3.71 -21.21 22.81
C THR A 368 -3.68 -20.04 21.85
N LEU A 369 -2.50 -19.70 21.31
CA LEU A 369 -2.41 -18.64 20.29
C LEU A 369 -3.36 -18.94 19.13
N TYR A 370 -3.46 -20.20 18.71
CA TYR A 370 -4.33 -20.64 17.62
C TYR A 370 -5.82 -20.43 17.91
N ASP A 371 -6.29 -20.69 19.13
CA ASP A 371 -7.70 -20.45 19.47
C ASP A 371 -8.01 -18.95 19.52
N LEU A 372 -7.06 -18.15 20.00
CA LEU A 372 -7.18 -16.70 20.04
C LEU A 372 -7.17 -16.07 18.64
N THR A 373 -6.38 -16.60 17.69
CA THR A 373 -6.42 -16.11 16.30
C THR A 373 -7.78 -16.33 15.66
N ALA A 374 -8.38 -17.51 15.88
CA ALA A 374 -9.71 -17.83 15.38
C ALA A 374 -10.80 -16.97 16.06
N GLN A 375 -10.67 -16.74 17.37
CA GLN A 375 -11.62 -15.94 18.15
C GLN A 375 -11.62 -14.46 17.73
N TYR A 376 -10.43 -13.89 17.52
CA TYR A 376 -10.26 -12.47 17.28
C TYR A 376 -10.04 -12.12 15.81
N ASN A 377 -10.05 -13.12 14.93
CA ASN A 377 -9.81 -12.99 13.49
C ASN A 377 -8.48 -12.30 13.18
N THR A 378 -7.40 -12.80 13.75
CA THR A 378 -6.02 -12.28 13.59
C THR A 378 -5.05 -13.42 13.20
N SER A 379 -3.74 -13.20 13.17
CA SER A 379 -2.72 -14.24 12.96
C SER A 379 -1.86 -14.50 14.20
N VAL A 380 -1.18 -15.65 14.23
CA VAL A 380 -0.30 -16.01 15.34
C VAL A 380 0.88 -15.04 15.34
N GLU A 381 1.42 -14.75 14.15
CA GLU A 381 2.50 -13.79 13.92
C GLU A 381 2.10 -12.37 14.33
N GLY A 382 0.85 -11.98 14.08
CA GLY A 382 0.32 -10.67 14.45
C GLY A 382 0.26 -10.50 15.97
N ILE A 383 -0.19 -11.53 16.69
CA ILE A 383 -0.16 -11.55 18.16
C ILE A 383 1.28 -11.53 18.67
N ILE A 384 2.19 -12.32 18.08
CA ILE A 384 3.60 -12.37 18.49
C ILE A 384 4.26 -11.00 18.34
N ALA A 385 4.15 -10.39 17.15
CA ALA A 385 4.72 -9.09 16.83
C ALA A 385 4.17 -7.97 17.73
N ALA A 386 2.87 -7.97 18.02
CA ALA A 386 2.24 -6.95 18.86
C ALA A 386 2.70 -6.98 20.32
N ASN A 387 3.24 -8.11 20.79
CA ASN A 387 3.63 -8.30 22.20
C ASN A 387 5.15 -8.34 22.41
N GLY A 388 5.95 -7.97 21.40
CA GLY A 388 7.41 -7.90 21.50
C GLY A 388 8.09 -9.24 21.81
N GLY A 389 7.36 -10.35 21.62
CA GLY A 389 7.95 -11.68 21.69
C GLY A 389 8.58 -11.99 20.33
N GLY A 390 9.80 -12.51 20.30
CA GLY A 390 10.25 -13.25 19.12
C GLY A 390 9.43 -14.53 18.92
N ASP A 391 9.98 -15.55 18.24
CA ASP A 391 9.30 -16.85 18.01
C ASP A 391 8.84 -17.59 19.29
N ASP A 392 9.29 -17.14 20.46
CA ASP A 392 9.10 -17.79 21.75
C ASP A 392 8.01 -17.16 22.65
N LEU A 393 7.01 -16.45 22.09
CA LEU A 393 5.92 -15.89 22.92
C LEU A 393 5.17 -17.02 23.66
N ARG A 394 5.33 -17.08 24.98
CA ARG A 394 4.64 -18.04 25.86
C ARG A 394 3.46 -17.39 26.54
N LEU A 395 2.28 -17.98 26.35
CA LEU A 395 1.07 -17.56 27.05
C LEU A 395 1.16 -17.95 28.52
N LEU A 396 1.18 -16.95 29.41
CA LEU A 396 1.07 -17.13 30.86
C LEU A 396 -0.33 -16.74 31.31
N ILE A 397 -0.96 -17.57 32.13
CA ILE A 397 -2.29 -17.27 32.68
C ILE A 397 -2.24 -15.94 33.43
N GLY A 398 -3.19 -15.05 33.13
CA GLY A 398 -3.27 -13.70 33.67
C GLY A 398 -2.42 -12.65 32.94
N MET A 399 -1.66 -13.04 31.91
CA MET A 399 -0.95 -12.10 31.05
C MET A 399 -1.93 -11.26 30.24
N GLU A 400 -1.70 -9.95 30.18
CA GLU A 400 -2.35 -9.05 29.23
C GLU A 400 -1.70 -9.23 27.86
N LEU A 401 -2.43 -9.86 26.94
CA LEU A 401 -2.00 -10.10 25.57
C LEU A 401 -2.64 -9.05 24.66
N ILE A 402 -1.81 -8.32 23.94
CA ILE A 402 -2.26 -7.41 22.88
C ILE A 402 -2.67 -8.26 21.67
N VAL A 403 -3.96 -8.29 21.38
CA VAL A 403 -4.51 -8.97 20.22
C VAL A 403 -4.91 -7.92 19.19
N PRO A 404 -4.14 -7.78 18.09
CA PRO A 404 -4.43 -6.77 17.09
C PRO A 404 -5.76 -7.08 16.41
N ARG A 405 -6.64 -6.08 16.32
CA ARG A 405 -7.90 -6.26 15.62
C ARG A 405 -7.69 -6.25 14.11
N PRO A 406 -8.47 -7.04 13.38
CA PRO A 406 -9.01 -6.62 12.09
C PRO A 406 -9.32 -5.13 11.99
N GLY A 407 -8.59 -4.38 11.18
CA GLY A 407 -8.91 -2.97 10.88
C GLY A 407 -8.32 -1.88 11.78
N SER A 408 -7.40 -2.14 12.73
CA SER A 408 -6.50 -1.11 13.27
C SER A 408 -5.50 -0.61 12.22
N GLY A 409 -6.00 0.07 11.18
CA GLY A 409 -5.15 1.01 10.45
C GLY A 409 -4.66 2.06 11.44
N PHE A 410 -3.36 2.34 11.46
CA PHE A 410 -2.71 3.35 12.30
C PHE A 410 -3.07 3.35 13.80
N ALA A 411 -2.23 2.72 14.62
CA ALA A 411 -2.17 3.01 16.05
C ALA A 411 -0.71 3.05 16.52
N TRP A 412 -0.17 4.25 16.74
CA TRP A 412 1.03 4.43 17.55
C TRP A 412 0.61 4.91 18.95
N ARG A 413 1.14 4.27 19.99
CA ARG A 413 1.15 4.82 21.35
C ARG A 413 2.49 5.53 21.53
N GLY A 414 2.43 6.82 21.78
CA GLY A 414 3.58 7.52 22.34
C GLY A 414 3.79 7.12 23.77
N GLU A 415 5.05 6.82 24.08
CA GLU A 415 5.55 6.97 25.45
C GLU A 415 5.63 8.45 25.83
#